data_AF-A0A7X8RDV0-F1
#
_entry.id   AF-A0A7X8RDV0-F1
#
_cell.length_a   1.000
_cell.length_b   1.000
_cell.length_c   1.000
_cell.angle_alpha   90.00
_cell.angle_beta   90.00
_cell.angle_gamma   90.00
#
_symmetry.space_group_name_H-M   'P 1'
#
loop_
_entity.id
_entity.type
_entity.pdbx_description
1 polymer ?
#
loop_
_entity_poly.entity_id
_entity_poly.type
_entity_poly.pdbx_seq_one_letter_code
_entity_poly.pdbx_strand_id
1 'polypeptide(L)' 'MDWDKEIRFLKKLLKQYKSEFDRLVRNGKTYEYENINEYHRKVFERELIIQNIESRIELCKNRRLL' A
#
# COMPACT_ATOMS: atom_id res chain seq x y z
N MET A 1 -24.82 0.67 1.96
CA MET A 1 -23.41 1.07 1.76
C MET A 1 -23.07 0.81 0.30
N ASP A 2 -22.54 1.78 -0.43
CA ASP A 2 -22.17 1.60 -1.84
C ASP A 2 -20.76 0.99 -1.91
N TRP A 3 -20.71 -0.34 -1.98
CA TRP A 3 -19.46 -1.09 -2.03
C TRP A 3 -18.65 -0.82 -3.30
N ASP A 4 -19.30 -0.48 -4.43
CA ASP A 4 -18.59 -0.17 -5.67
C ASP A 4 -17.91 1.21 -5.60
N LYS A 5 -18.54 2.19 -4.94
CA LYS A 5 -17.88 3.47 -4.64
C LYS A 5 -16.69 3.28 -3.70
N GLU A 6 -16.83 2.47 -2.66
CA GLU A 6 -15.74 2.18 -1.71
C GLU A 6 -14.57 1.46 -2.39
N ILE A 7 -14.84 0.42 -3.18
CA ILE A 7 -13.81 -0.31 -3.94
C ILE A 7 -13.08 0.63 -4.91
N ARG A 8 -13.79 1.53 -5.59
CA ARG A 8 -13.17 2.53 -6.49
C ARG A 8 -12.25 3.48 -5.73
N PHE A 9 -12.67 3.93 -4.55
CA PHE A 9 -11.83 4.77 -3.69
C PHE A 9 -10.57 4.02 -3.23
N LEU A 10 -10.73 2.81 -2.69
CA LEU A 10 -9.62 1.97 -2.22
C LEU A 10 -8.64 1.63 -3.35
N LYS A 11 -9.12 1.37 -4.57
CA LYS A 11 -8.25 1.15 -5.75
C LYS A 11 -7.42 2.38 -6.11
N LYS A 12 -8.00 3.58 -6.03
CA LYS A 12 -7.24 4.82 -6.24
C LYS A 12 -6.15 4.99 -5.17
N LEU A 13 -6.51 4.75 -3.91
CA LEU A 13 -5.58 4.79 -2.79
C LEU A 13 -4.44 3.78 -2.96
N LEU A 14 -4.77 2.53 -3.31
CA LEU A 14 -3.79 1.48 -3.58
C LEU A 14 -2.79 1.89 -4.66
N LYS A 15 -3.27 2.47 -5.76
CA LYS A 15 -2.41 2.95 -6.85
C LYS A 15 -1.44 4.02 -6.36
N GLN A 16 -1.91 4.96 -5.55
CA GLN A 16 -1.07 6.01 -4.98
C GLN A 16 0.03 5.41 -4.09
N TYR A 17 -0.32 4.57 -3.13
CA TYR A 17 0.64 3.97 -2.20
C TYR A 17 1.65 3.06 -2.90
N LYS A 18 1.24 2.29 -3.92
CA LYS A 18 2.19 1.51 -4.74
C LYS A 18 3.18 2.43 -5.47
N SER A 19 2.71 3.54 -6.04
CA SER A 19 3.62 4.50 -6.69
C SER A 19 4.58 5.17 -5.69
N GLU A 20 4.13 5.48 -4.48
CA GLU A 20 5.00 6.02 -3.43
C GLU A 20 6.04 5.00 -2.96
N PHE A 21 5.63 3.73 -2.81
CA PHE A 21 6.51 2.62 -2.48
C PHE A 21 7.58 2.40 -3.56
N ASP A 22 7.19 2.38 -4.83
CA ASP A 22 8.14 2.23 -5.94
C ASP A 22 9.18 3.37 -5.95
N ARG A 23 8.75 4.60 -5.62
CA ARG A 23 9.66 5.75 -5.47
C ARG A 23 10.61 5.57 -4.30
N LEU A 24 10.12 5.11 -3.16
CA LEU A 24 10.93 4.82 -1.98
C LEU A 24 12.01 3.78 -2.31
N VAL A 25 11.64 2.67 -2.95
CA VAL A 25 12.56 1.59 -3.30
C VAL A 25 13.60 2.04 -4.33
N ARG A 26 13.21 2.85 -5.32
CA ARG A 26 14.15 3.41 -6.30
C ARG A 26 15.16 4.37 -5.66
N ASN A 27 14.69 5.24 -4.75
CA ASN A 27 15.53 6.22 -4.06
C ASN A 27 16.37 5.60 -2.93
N GLY A 28 15.99 4.40 -2.46
CA GLY A 28 16.70 3.64 -1.42
C GLY A 28 18.05 3.08 -1.86
N LYS A 29 18.34 3.01 -3.16
CA LYS A 29 19.64 2.51 -3.69
C LYS A 29 20.83 3.42 -3.36
N THR A 30 20.58 4.62 -2.84
CA THR A 30 21.59 5.61 -2.44
C THR A 30 21.76 5.74 -0.92
N TYR A 31 21.06 4.95 -0.11
CA TYR A 31 21.21 5.02 1.36
C TYR A 31 22.56 4.44 1.78
N GLU A 32 23.44 5.31 2.29
CA GLU A 32 24.70 4.92 2.91
C GLU A 32 24.44 3.97 4.11
N TYR A 33 25.38 3.04 4.30
CA TYR A 33 25.31 1.86 5.19
C TYR A 33 24.87 2.15 6.63
N GLU A 34 24.96 3.39 7.11
CA GLU A 34 24.66 3.77 8.49
C GLU A 34 23.16 3.72 8.84
N ASN A 35 22.26 3.71 7.84
CA ASN A 35 20.83 3.87 8.12
C ASN A 35 19.92 2.85 7.39
N ILE A 36 20.49 1.68 7.09
CA ILE A 36 19.83 0.57 6.37
C ILE A 36 18.62 0.02 7.14
N ASN A 37 18.67 -0.01 8.48
CA ASN A 37 17.55 -0.47 9.32
C ASN A 37 16.35 0.48 9.24
N GLU A 38 16.58 1.80 9.20
CA GLU A 38 15.50 2.78 9.04
C GLU A 38 14.87 2.66 7.66
N TYR A 39 15.67 2.41 6.62
CA TYR A 39 15.17 2.14 5.28
C TYR A 39 14.28 0.89 5.25
N HIS A 40 14.75 -0.24 5.78
CA HIS A 40 13.96 -1.48 5.84
C HIS A 40 12.67 -1.30 6.65
N ARG A 41 12.71 -0.56 7.76
CA ARG A 41 11.52 -0.22 8.53
C ARG A 41 10.50 0.56 7.69
N LYS A 42 10.94 1.60 6.97
CA LYS A 42 10.06 2.38 6.10
C LYS A 42 9.46 1.54 4.97
N VAL A 43 10.25 0.64 4.37
CA VAL A 43 9.77 -0.30 3.35
C VAL A 43 8.66 -1.19 3.94
N PHE A 44 8.92 -1.81 5.09
CA PHE A 44 7.97 -2.69 5.77
C PHE A 44 6.67 -1.96 6.15
N GLU A 45 6.76 -0.75 6.72
CA GLU A 45 5.59 0.06 7.07
C GLU A 45 4.71 0.35 5.83
N ARG A 46 5.32 0.62 4.67
CA ARG A 46 4.59 0.86 3.43
C ARG A 46 3.96 -0.41 2.86
N GLU A 47 4.65 -1.55 2.94
CA GLU A 47 4.08 -2.85 2.55
C GLU A 47 2.84 -3.19 3.36
N LEU A 48 2.88 -2.99 4.69
CA LEU A 48 1.73 -3.21 5.56
C LEU A 48 0.52 -2.37 5.18
N ILE A 49 0.73 -1.09 4.83
CA ILE A 49 -0.36 -0.21 4.38
C ILE A 49 -0.97 -0.73 3.08
N ILE A 50 -0.14 -1.14 2.11
CA ILE A 50 -0.59 -1.71 0.84
C ILE A 50 -1.43 -2.97 1.09
N GLN A 51 -0.93 -3.91 1.89
CA GLN A 51 -1.63 -5.14 2.24
C GLN A 51 -2.96 -4.88 2.95
N ASN A 52 -3.02 -3.85 3.82
CA ASN A 52 -4.26 -3.46 4.49
C ASN A 52 -5.32 -2.97 3.50
N ILE A 53 -4.92 -2.13 2.53
CA ILE A 53 -5.81 -1.63 1.48
C ILE A 53 -6.30 -2.78 0.60
N GLU A 54 -5.42 -3.70 0.20
CA GLU A 54 -5.79 -4.89 -0.57
C GLU A 54 -6.78 -5.78 0.19
N SER A 55 -6.54 -6.02 1.47
CA SER A 55 -7.44 -6.79 2.34
C SER A 55 -8.82 -6.14 2.45
N ARG A 56 -8.88 -4.81 2.58
CA ARG A 56 -10.15 -4.07 2.61
C ARG A 56 -10.92 -4.15 1.30
N ILE A 57 -10.23 -4.09 0.16
CA ILE A 57 -10.85 -4.28 -1.15
C ILE A 57 -11.50 -5.66 -1.21
N GLU A 58 -10.81 -6.70 -0.74
CA GLU A 58 -11.34 -8.07 -0.76
C GLU A 58 -12.56 -8.24 0.15
N LEU A 59 -12.52 -7.66 1.36
CA LEU A 59 -13.69 -7.61 2.25
C LEU A 59 -14.89 -6.93 1.59
N CYS A 60 -14.67 -5.82 0.87
CA CYS A 60 -15.75 -5.13 0.14
C CYS A 60 -16.32 -6.00 -0.98
N LYS A 61 -15.48 -6.73 -1.73
CA LYS A 61 -15.96 -7.67 -2.77
C LYS A 61 -16.80 -8.79 -2.17
N ASN A 62 -16.34 -9.39 -1.07
CA ASN A 62 -17.06 -10.47 -0.40
C ASN A 62 -18.43 -9.99 0.11
N ARG A 63 -18.50 -8.78 0.68
CA ARG A 63 -19.77 -8.19 1.13
C ARG A 63 -20.69 -7.72 0.02
N ARG A 64 -20.18 -7.49 -1.18
CA ARG A 64 -20.98 -7.17 -2.38
C ARG A 64 -21.65 -8.41 -2.97
N LEU A 65 -21.06 -9.59 -2.75
CA LEU A 65 -21.58 -10.88 -3.23
C LEU A 65 -22.65 -11.49 -2.31
N LEU A 66 -22.82 -10.95 -1.10
CA LEU A 66 -23.88 -11.26 -0.13
C LEU A 66 -25.07 -10.32 -0.32
#